data_AF-A0A3M7PTC8-F1
#
_entry.id   AF-A0A3M7PTC8-F1
#
_cell.length_a   1.000
_cell.length_b   1.000
_cell.length_c   1.000
_cell.angle_alpha   90.00
_cell.angle_beta   90.00
_cell.angle_gamma   90.00
#
_symmetry.space_group_name_H-M   'P 1'
#
loop_
_entity.id
_entity.type
_entity.pdbx_description
1 polymer ?
#
loop_
_entity_poly.entity_id
_entity_poly.type
_entity_poly.pdbx_seq_one_letter_code
_entity_poly.pdbx_strand_id
1 'polypeptide(L)'
;MEDLEITLPCGFVTKFKEINLMMDMDKFPCPVCKTHFVKTDQCMNMTRNKLVMNKAKMLMDQKSLFESIKNLKVFEDDPKFYIDESFDEIKNQIDLRREEIKLMFNEKVDIYYDDLLKTIDKQKELKLNKFNDKMEKIKSFENDTNNLIIYDDIEIDTKLKLIDYYSKIIKYVTNLAETTVVDLTEASLQFKPLDVDLDIQNVFGKINWQEETKIISVNDQKKTDQEETTFQLVINNFSNFLHARNMVILSKPCIVNNFEWKIQANLVEHENDDTTLGFFLRCDPLISSNVWSVNANVELSI
;
A
#
# COMPACT_ATOMS: atom_id res chain seq x y z
N MET A 1 42.00 -14.68 13.35
CA MET A 1 43.21 -14.09 12.73
C MET A 1 44.27 -13.66 13.73
N GLU A 2 43.91 -13.46 15.00
CA GLU A 2 44.76 -12.81 16.02
C GLU A 2 46.03 -13.57 16.43
N ASP A 3 46.01 -14.91 16.46
CA ASP A 3 47.17 -15.72 16.85
C ASP A 3 48.09 -16.11 15.69
N LEU A 4 47.94 -15.46 14.53
CA LEU A 4 48.73 -15.76 13.34
C LEU A 4 50.16 -15.24 13.49
N GLU A 5 51.16 -16.10 13.23
CA GLU A 5 52.57 -15.72 13.35
C GLU A 5 53.04 -14.93 12.12
N ILE A 6 53.54 -13.72 12.37
CA ILE A 6 54.08 -12.79 11.37
C ILE A 6 55.57 -12.62 11.60
N THR A 7 56.35 -12.70 10.53
CA THR A 7 57.79 -12.43 10.56
C THR A 7 58.05 -10.94 10.33
N LEU A 8 58.65 -10.26 11.29
CA LEU A 8 59.04 -8.86 11.16
C LEU A 8 60.26 -8.73 10.23
N PRO A 9 60.46 -7.57 9.56
CA PRO A 9 61.63 -7.33 8.73
C PRO A 9 62.97 -7.45 9.46
N CYS A 10 62.97 -7.30 10.78
CA CYS A 10 64.13 -7.50 11.65
C CYS A 10 64.41 -8.97 12.02
N GLY A 11 63.65 -9.92 11.47
CA GLY A 11 63.85 -11.37 11.63
C GLY A 11 63.11 -11.99 12.82
N PHE A 12 62.55 -11.19 13.73
CA PHE A 12 61.73 -11.69 14.84
C PHE A 12 60.34 -12.14 14.37
N VAL A 13 59.71 -13.03 15.12
CA VAL A 13 58.34 -13.49 14.89
C VAL A 13 57.45 -12.96 16.00
N THR A 14 56.27 -12.46 15.65
CA THR A 14 55.26 -11.90 16.57
C THR A 14 53.87 -12.38 16.16
N LYS A 15 52.89 -12.26 17.05
CA LYS A 15 51.49 -12.55 16.72
C LYS A 15 50.84 -11.37 16.02
N PHE A 16 49.98 -11.65 15.05
CA PHE A 16 49.26 -10.63 14.29
C PHE A 16 48.50 -9.65 15.18
N LYS A 17 47.87 -10.12 16.27
CA LYS A 17 47.19 -9.25 17.25
C LYS A 17 48.08 -8.20 17.92
N GLU A 18 49.38 -8.47 18.04
CA GLU A 18 50.34 -7.55 18.67
C GLU A 18 50.66 -6.35 17.77
N ILE A 19 50.36 -6.46 16.47
CA ILE A 19 50.58 -5.40 15.48
C ILE A 19 49.28 -4.90 14.83
N ASN A 20 48.17 -5.66 14.90
CA ASN A 20 46.91 -5.35 14.21
C ASN A 20 46.35 -3.96 14.57
N LEU A 21 46.39 -3.58 15.85
CA LEU A 21 45.93 -2.27 16.33
C LEU A 21 46.82 -1.10 15.89
N MET A 22 47.98 -1.39 15.29
CA MET A 22 48.99 -0.42 14.85
C MET A 22 49.15 -0.39 13.33
N MET A 23 48.31 -1.14 12.60
CA MET A 23 48.41 -1.28 11.14
C MET A 23 47.96 -0.03 10.37
N ASP A 24 47.17 0.84 10.98
CA ASP A 24 46.75 2.11 10.37
C ASP A 24 47.86 3.17 10.40
N MET A 25 49.01 2.87 11.03
CA MET A 25 50.19 3.73 11.03
C MET A 25 51.18 3.30 9.94
N ASP A 26 51.86 4.28 9.31
CA ASP A 26 52.92 4.02 8.32
C ASP A 26 54.07 3.17 8.88
N LYS A 27 54.31 3.30 10.19
CA LYS A 27 55.36 2.59 10.93
C LYS A 27 54.90 2.31 12.35
N PHE A 28 55.29 1.17 12.88
CA PHE A 28 55.04 0.78 14.28
C PHE A 28 56.34 0.37 14.98
N PRO A 29 56.46 0.57 16.31
CA PRO A 29 57.62 0.10 17.05
C PRO A 29 57.65 -1.44 17.05
N CYS A 30 58.81 -2.05 16.82
CA CYS A 30 58.95 -3.50 16.85
C CYS A 30 58.47 -4.06 18.21
N PRO A 31 57.42 -4.90 18.27
CA PRO A 31 56.86 -5.37 19.53
C PRO A 31 57.83 -6.27 20.32
N VAL A 32 58.77 -6.93 19.62
CA VAL A 32 59.71 -7.88 20.21
C VAL A 32 60.95 -7.18 20.77
N CYS A 33 61.69 -6.46 19.94
CA CYS A 33 62.97 -5.87 20.37
C CYS A 33 62.86 -4.41 20.82
N LYS A 34 61.78 -3.68 20.48
CA LYS A 34 61.50 -2.29 20.88
C LYS A 34 62.59 -1.26 20.54
N THR A 35 63.56 -1.61 19.71
CA THR A 35 64.72 -0.75 19.36
C THR A 35 64.59 -0.02 18.04
N HIS A 36 63.59 -0.34 17.21
CA HIS A 36 63.41 0.26 15.90
C HIS A 36 61.93 0.31 15.50
N PHE A 37 61.65 1.09 14.47
CA PHE A 37 60.35 1.15 13.83
C PHE A 37 60.34 0.29 12.56
N VAL A 38 59.28 -0.50 12.42
CA VAL A 38 59.01 -1.34 11.26
C VAL A 38 58.04 -0.60 10.36
N LYS A 39 58.34 -0.48 9.06
CA LYS A 39 57.38 0.02 8.08
C LYS A 39 56.27 -1.00 7.87
N THR A 40 55.02 -0.56 7.95
CA THR A 40 53.84 -1.43 7.86
C THR A 40 53.79 -2.13 6.50
N ASP A 41 53.89 -1.38 5.41
CA ASP A 41 53.90 -1.95 4.06
C ASP A 41 55.04 -2.95 3.85
N GLN A 42 56.22 -2.67 4.39
CA GLN A 42 57.36 -3.57 4.25
C GLN A 42 57.10 -4.89 4.97
N CYS A 43 56.53 -4.84 6.18
CA CYS A 43 56.16 -6.04 6.94
C CYS A 43 55.07 -6.84 6.23
N MET A 44 53.98 -6.18 5.83
CA MET A 44 52.82 -6.83 5.23
C MET A 44 53.12 -7.39 3.84
N ASN A 45 54.01 -6.73 3.09
CA ASN A 45 54.38 -7.17 1.76
C ASN A 45 55.45 -8.25 1.68
N MET A 46 56.02 -8.68 2.81
CA MET A 46 56.94 -9.82 2.82
C MET A 46 56.23 -11.08 2.31
N THR A 47 56.85 -11.79 1.37
CA THR A 47 56.29 -13.01 0.75
C THR A 47 55.79 -14.02 1.78
N ARG A 48 56.53 -14.21 2.87
CA ARG A 48 56.15 -15.11 3.96
C ARG A 48 54.89 -14.64 4.69
N ASN A 49 54.77 -13.36 5.00
CA ASN A 49 53.60 -12.81 5.69
C ASN A 49 52.37 -12.82 4.79
N LYS A 50 52.51 -12.41 3.52
CA LYS A 50 51.44 -12.56 2.52
C LYS A 50 50.92 -13.99 2.45
N LEU A 51 51.82 -14.97 2.38
CA LEU A 51 51.46 -16.39 2.31
C LEU A 51 50.69 -16.84 3.55
N VAL A 52 51.16 -16.51 4.75
CA VAL A 52 50.52 -16.91 6.01
C VAL A 52 49.14 -16.24 6.14
N MET A 53 49.03 -14.95 5.84
CA MET A 53 47.76 -14.22 5.87
C MET A 53 46.75 -14.77 4.85
N ASN A 54 47.18 -14.99 3.60
CA ASN A 54 46.30 -15.53 2.55
C ASN A 54 45.83 -16.94 2.88
N LYS A 55 46.70 -17.78 3.43
CA LYS A 55 46.33 -19.14 3.89
C LYS A 55 45.29 -19.08 5.01
N ALA A 56 45.46 -18.18 5.97
CA ALA A 56 44.48 -18.03 7.05
C ALA A 56 43.14 -17.50 6.56
N LYS A 57 43.15 -16.52 5.63
CA LYS A 57 41.95 -16.03 4.94
C LYS A 57 41.20 -17.18 4.27
N MET A 58 41.90 -17.96 3.44
CA MET A 58 41.32 -19.13 2.75
C MET A 58 40.66 -20.12 3.74
N LEU A 59 41.30 -20.40 4.88
CA LEU A 59 40.74 -21.30 5.90
C LEU A 59 39.48 -20.73 6.57
N MET A 60 39.41 -19.41 6.80
CA MET A 60 38.21 -18.76 7.31
C MET A 60 37.08 -18.79 6.27
N ASP A 61 37.39 -18.49 5.01
CA ASP A 61 36.44 -18.55 3.90
C ASP A 61 35.90 -19.99 3.74
N GLN A 62 36.79 -20.99 3.83
CA GLN A 62 36.42 -22.41 3.81
C GLN A 62 35.48 -22.78 4.98
N LYS A 63 35.73 -22.26 6.18
CA LYS A 63 34.84 -22.50 7.33
C LYS A 63 33.46 -21.87 7.11
N SER A 64 33.42 -20.63 6.61
CA SER A 64 32.18 -19.93 6.26
C SER A 64 31.36 -20.68 5.20
N LEU A 65 32.04 -21.23 4.19
CA LEU A 65 31.42 -22.09 3.18
C LEU A 65 30.78 -23.33 3.81
N PHE A 66 31.49 -24.04 4.70
CA PHE A 66 30.95 -25.23 5.34
C PHE A 66 29.75 -24.92 6.27
N GLU A 67 29.77 -23.79 6.97
CA GLU A 67 28.62 -23.33 7.76
C GLU A 67 27.42 -23.03 6.86
N SER A 68 27.64 -22.36 5.72
CA SER A 68 26.59 -22.08 4.74
C SER A 68 26.00 -23.36 4.14
N ILE A 69 26.84 -24.34 3.78
CA ILE A 69 26.39 -25.66 3.30
C ILE A 69 25.59 -26.38 4.37
N LYS A 70 26.02 -26.33 5.63
CA LYS A 70 25.30 -26.97 6.74
C LYS A 70 23.90 -26.37 6.92
N ASN A 71 23.76 -25.05 6.79
CA ASN A 71 22.46 -24.38 6.84
C ASN A 71 21.58 -24.79 5.66
N LEU A 72 22.17 -24.92 4.45
CA LEU A 72 21.44 -25.36 3.26
C LEU A 72 20.92 -26.80 3.38
N LYS A 73 21.67 -27.69 4.03
CA LYS A 73 21.27 -29.09 4.23
C LYS A 73 19.97 -29.26 5.01
N VAL A 74 19.59 -28.29 5.83
CA VAL A 74 18.30 -28.33 6.55
C VAL A 74 17.11 -28.37 5.58
N PHE A 75 17.28 -27.82 4.38
CA PHE A 75 16.26 -27.78 3.33
C PHE A 75 16.34 -28.97 2.36
N GLU A 76 17.32 -29.87 2.52
CA GLU A 76 17.56 -30.97 1.56
C GLU A 76 16.46 -32.03 1.60
N ASP A 77 15.94 -32.29 2.80
CA ASP A 77 14.94 -33.35 3.02
C ASP A 77 13.54 -32.97 2.51
N ASP A 78 13.15 -31.69 2.61
CA ASP A 78 11.87 -31.18 2.11
C ASP A 78 11.92 -29.69 1.73
N PRO A 79 12.53 -29.34 0.57
CA PRO A 79 12.58 -27.94 0.14
C PRO A 79 11.20 -27.38 -0.20
N LYS A 80 10.22 -28.25 -0.51
CA LYS A 80 8.88 -27.83 -0.87
C LYS A 80 8.15 -27.28 0.35
N PHE A 81 8.27 -27.93 1.51
CA PHE A 81 7.69 -27.43 2.75
C PHE A 81 8.11 -25.99 3.05
N TYR A 82 9.41 -25.69 2.99
CA TYR A 82 9.93 -24.35 3.30
C TYR A 82 9.52 -23.29 2.27
N ILE A 83 9.41 -23.67 1.00
CA ILE A 83 8.86 -22.79 -0.03
C ILE A 83 7.39 -22.51 0.27
N ASP A 84 6.59 -23.56 0.51
CA ASP A 84 5.16 -23.41 0.81
C ASP A 84 4.94 -22.53 2.06
N GLU A 85 5.68 -22.78 3.13
CA GLU A 85 5.66 -22.00 4.38
C GLU A 85 6.00 -20.52 4.13
N SER A 86 6.95 -20.23 3.23
CA SER A 86 7.31 -18.84 2.89
C SER A 86 6.18 -18.05 2.21
N PHE A 87 5.24 -18.74 1.56
CA PHE A 87 4.07 -18.12 0.92
C PHE A 87 2.81 -18.15 1.80
N ASP A 88 2.78 -18.93 2.87
CA ASP A 88 1.59 -19.07 3.72
C ASP A 88 1.19 -17.76 4.40
N GLU A 89 2.16 -16.92 4.77
CA GLU A 89 1.89 -15.58 5.29
C GLU A 89 1.09 -14.73 4.29
N ILE A 90 1.48 -14.74 3.01
CA ILE A 90 0.77 -14.00 1.96
C ILE A 90 -0.62 -14.60 1.72
N LYS A 91 -0.76 -15.94 1.74
CA LYS A 91 -2.08 -16.60 1.63
C LYS A 91 -3.01 -16.17 2.77
N ASN A 92 -2.51 -16.15 4.00
CA ASN A 92 -3.28 -15.73 5.17
C ASN A 92 -3.75 -14.27 5.04
N GLN A 93 -2.89 -13.37 4.55
CA GLN A 93 -3.27 -11.98 4.30
C GLN A 93 -4.36 -11.86 3.23
N ILE A 94 -4.28 -12.65 2.15
CA ILE A 94 -5.32 -12.72 1.12
C ILE A 94 -6.66 -13.19 1.71
N ASP A 95 -6.62 -14.22 2.57
CA ASP A 95 -7.82 -14.74 3.23
C ASP A 95 -8.45 -13.73 4.20
N LEU A 96 -7.65 -13.04 5.00
CA LEU A 96 -8.14 -11.96 5.87
C LEU A 96 -8.79 -10.85 5.06
N ARG A 97 -8.12 -10.40 3.99
CA ARG A 97 -8.65 -9.36 3.10
C ARG A 97 -9.98 -9.76 2.46
N ARG A 98 -10.17 -11.04 2.14
CA ARG A 98 -11.43 -11.58 1.63
C ARG A 98 -12.58 -11.36 2.60
N GLU A 99 -12.38 -11.72 3.86
CA GLU A 99 -13.44 -11.63 4.88
C GLU A 99 -13.74 -10.18 5.27
N GLU A 100 -12.71 -9.32 5.34
CA GLU A 100 -12.90 -7.88 5.54
C GLU A 100 -13.80 -7.26 4.47
N ILE A 101 -13.53 -7.53 3.19
CA ILE A 101 -14.30 -6.96 2.07
C ILE A 101 -15.74 -7.45 2.11
N LYS A 102 -15.99 -8.73 2.41
CA LYS A 102 -17.35 -9.26 2.55
C LYS A 102 -18.12 -8.51 3.63
N LEU A 103 -17.51 -8.32 4.81
CA LEU A 103 -18.13 -7.60 5.92
C LEU A 103 -18.45 -6.15 5.54
N MET A 104 -17.47 -5.43 4.99
CA MET A 104 -17.65 -4.04 4.56
C MET A 104 -18.72 -3.89 3.46
N PHE A 105 -18.78 -4.84 2.52
CA PHE A 105 -19.75 -4.79 1.43
C PHE A 105 -21.17 -5.02 1.94
N ASN A 106 -21.36 -6.04 2.79
CA ASN A 106 -22.65 -6.33 3.40
C ASN A 106 -23.16 -5.14 4.22
N GLU A 107 -22.31 -4.53 5.03
CA GLU A 107 -22.68 -3.34 5.81
C GLU A 107 -23.15 -2.19 4.91
N LYS A 108 -22.46 -1.93 3.79
CA LYS A 108 -22.88 -0.89 2.83
C LYS A 108 -24.20 -1.23 2.14
N VAL A 109 -24.44 -2.50 1.82
CA VAL A 109 -25.71 -2.97 1.25
C VAL A 109 -26.84 -2.75 2.24
N ASP A 110 -26.64 -3.12 3.50
CA ASP A 110 -27.64 -3.00 4.57
C ASP A 110 -27.98 -1.53 4.84
N ILE A 111 -26.98 -0.65 4.93
CA ILE A 111 -27.19 0.80 5.10
C ILE A 111 -28.04 1.35 3.95
N TYR A 112 -27.71 0.99 2.71
CA TYR A 112 -28.45 1.47 1.54
C TYR A 112 -29.88 0.93 1.51
N TYR A 113 -30.06 -0.35 1.85
CA TYR A 113 -31.36 -0.98 1.99
C TYR A 113 -32.24 -0.25 3.01
N ASP A 114 -31.71 0.04 4.19
CA ASP A 114 -32.42 0.76 5.25
C ASP A 114 -32.82 2.17 4.81
N ASP A 115 -31.97 2.86 4.06
CA ASP A 115 -32.28 4.20 3.55
C ASP A 115 -33.38 4.19 2.47
N LEU A 116 -33.43 3.14 1.64
CA LEU A 116 -34.55 2.92 0.71
C LEU A 116 -35.86 2.69 1.47
N LEU A 117 -35.85 1.89 2.54
CA LEU A 117 -37.03 1.68 3.37
C LEU A 117 -37.51 2.97 4.05
N LYS A 118 -36.60 3.76 4.63
CA LYS A 118 -36.94 5.07 5.21
C LYS A 118 -37.56 6.00 4.17
N THR A 119 -37.08 5.95 2.93
CA THR A 119 -37.63 6.75 1.82
C THR A 119 -39.07 6.33 1.50
N ILE A 120 -39.36 5.02 1.49
CA ILE A 120 -40.71 4.49 1.33
C ILE A 120 -41.62 4.99 2.46
N ASP A 121 -41.16 4.88 3.71
CA ASP A 121 -41.98 5.25 4.86
C ASP A 121 -42.27 6.77 4.90
N LYS A 122 -41.28 7.60 4.56
CA LYS A 122 -41.49 9.04 4.40
C LYS A 122 -42.53 9.36 3.31
N GLN A 123 -42.52 8.63 2.20
CA GLN A 123 -43.53 8.82 1.14
C GLN A 123 -44.92 8.34 1.56
N LYS A 124 -45.02 7.24 2.32
CA LYS A 124 -46.30 6.80 2.91
C LYS A 124 -46.87 7.88 3.84
N GLU A 125 -46.03 8.44 4.71
CA GLU A 125 -46.45 9.50 5.64
C GLU A 125 -46.91 10.76 4.91
N LEU A 126 -46.18 11.21 3.88
CA LEU A 126 -46.58 12.33 3.04
C LEU A 126 -47.91 12.08 2.32
N LYS A 127 -48.12 10.87 1.81
CA LYS A 127 -49.40 10.49 1.18
C LYS A 127 -50.54 10.49 2.19
N LEU A 128 -50.32 9.93 3.38
CA LEU A 128 -51.33 9.89 4.45
C LEU A 128 -51.74 11.31 4.88
N ASN A 129 -50.77 12.21 5.06
CA ASN A 129 -51.05 13.60 5.43
C ASN A 129 -51.86 14.31 4.34
N LYS A 130 -51.48 14.17 3.06
CA LYS A 130 -52.26 14.72 1.94
C LYS A 130 -53.68 14.15 1.88
N PHE A 131 -53.85 12.85 2.16
CA PHE A 131 -55.16 12.22 2.22
C PHE A 131 -56.01 12.81 3.34
N ASN A 132 -55.46 12.93 4.55
CA ASN A 132 -56.17 13.52 5.70
C ASN A 132 -56.62 14.95 5.41
N ASP A 133 -55.75 15.79 4.83
CA ASP A 133 -56.08 17.17 4.44
C ASP A 133 -57.23 17.23 3.41
N LYS A 134 -57.23 16.33 2.42
CA LYS A 134 -58.32 16.23 1.44
C LYS A 134 -59.61 15.74 2.09
N MET A 135 -59.51 14.77 3.00
CA MET A 135 -60.65 14.19 3.70
C MET A 135 -61.34 15.20 4.64
N GLU A 136 -60.57 16.04 5.35
CA GLU A 136 -61.13 17.12 6.16
C GLU A 136 -61.93 18.12 5.31
N LYS A 137 -61.40 18.49 4.13
CA LYS A 137 -62.12 19.35 3.18
C LYS A 137 -63.42 18.70 2.71
N ILE A 138 -63.39 17.43 2.32
CA ILE A 138 -64.58 16.69 1.90
C ILE A 138 -65.63 16.66 3.01
N LYS A 139 -65.23 16.38 4.27
CA LYS A 139 -66.14 16.38 5.42
C LYS A 139 -66.77 17.75 5.69
N SER A 140 -66.01 18.83 5.55
CA SER A 140 -66.55 20.20 5.67
C SER A 140 -67.65 20.42 4.65
N PHE A 141 -67.41 20.07 3.38
CA PHE A 141 -68.42 20.22 2.33
C PHE A 141 -69.62 19.30 2.52
N GLU A 142 -69.43 18.07 3.01
CA GLU A 142 -70.51 17.15 3.31
C GLU A 142 -71.46 17.74 4.37
N ASN A 143 -70.90 18.32 5.45
CA ASN A 143 -71.69 19.03 6.45
C ASN A 143 -72.44 20.23 5.87
N ASP A 144 -71.77 21.06 5.07
CA ASP A 144 -72.38 22.24 4.43
C ASP A 144 -73.53 21.82 3.49
N THR A 145 -73.38 20.69 2.79
CA THR A 145 -74.38 20.16 1.85
C THR A 145 -75.56 19.51 2.58
N ASN A 146 -75.31 18.76 3.67
CA ASN A 146 -76.37 18.11 4.46
C ASN A 146 -77.27 19.13 5.17
N ASN A 147 -76.76 20.32 5.46
CA ASN A 147 -77.53 21.42 6.04
C ASN A 147 -78.29 22.27 4.99
N LEU A 148 -78.23 21.89 3.71
CA LEU A 148 -78.89 22.64 2.66
C LEU A 148 -80.42 22.43 2.70
N ILE A 149 -81.14 23.49 3.05
CA ILE A 149 -82.61 23.53 2.93
C ILE A 149 -82.98 24.69 2.00
N ILE A 150 -83.59 24.37 0.86
CA ILE A 150 -84.16 25.37 -0.05
C ILE A 150 -85.64 25.52 0.32
N TYR A 151 -85.98 26.59 1.04
CA TYR A 151 -87.36 26.83 1.45
C TYR A 151 -88.24 27.29 0.29
N ASP A 152 -89.51 26.88 0.31
CA ASP A 152 -90.45 27.12 -0.79
C ASP A 152 -90.88 28.58 -0.96
N ASP A 153 -90.75 29.38 0.09
CA ASP A 153 -91.09 30.80 0.18
C ASP A 153 -90.01 31.75 -0.36
N ILE A 154 -88.85 31.24 -0.77
CA ILE A 154 -87.77 32.03 -1.40
C ILE A 154 -88.14 32.37 -2.86
N GLU A 155 -87.76 33.58 -3.31
CA GLU A 155 -87.93 34.04 -4.69
C GLU A 155 -87.22 33.11 -5.69
N ILE A 156 -87.88 32.80 -6.81
CA ILE A 156 -87.44 31.78 -7.79
C ILE A 156 -86.01 32.04 -8.30
N ASP A 157 -85.68 33.30 -8.57
CA ASP A 157 -84.37 33.69 -9.10
C ASP A 157 -83.24 33.42 -8.09
N THR A 158 -83.53 33.55 -6.79
CA THR A 158 -82.60 33.25 -5.70
C THR A 158 -82.42 31.75 -5.53
N LYS A 159 -83.49 30.96 -5.69
CA LYS A 159 -83.42 29.48 -5.70
C LYS A 159 -82.52 28.98 -6.83
N LEU A 160 -82.69 29.51 -8.05
CA LEU A 160 -81.88 29.12 -9.20
C LEU A 160 -80.38 29.42 -8.99
N LYS A 161 -80.05 30.58 -8.41
CA LYS A 161 -78.66 30.94 -8.06
C LYS A 161 -78.05 30.00 -7.02
N LEU A 162 -78.81 29.63 -5.99
CA LEU A 162 -78.38 28.67 -4.97
C LEU A 162 -78.13 27.29 -5.58
N ILE A 163 -79.05 26.80 -6.42
CA ILE A 163 -78.91 25.50 -7.10
C ILE A 163 -77.66 25.48 -7.98
N ASP A 164 -77.41 26.52 -8.79
CA ASP A 164 -76.21 26.59 -9.64
C ASP A 164 -74.91 26.60 -8.81
N TYR A 165 -74.89 27.34 -7.71
CA TYR A 165 -73.76 27.39 -6.79
C TYR A 165 -73.46 26.01 -6.18
N TYR A 166 -74.46 25.35 -5.59
CA TYR A 166 -74.28 24.03 -4.96
C TYR A 166 -73.97 22.94 -6.00
N SER A 167 -74.56 23.01 -7.20
CA SER A 167 -74.22 22.10 -8.30
C SER A 167 -72.74 22.15 -8.67
N LYS A 168 -72.13 23.35 -8.69
CA LYS A 168 -70.69 23.53 -8.91
C LYS A 168 -69.85 22.94 -7.76
N ILE A 169 -70.27 23.15 -6.51
CA ILE A 169 -69.59 22.57 -5.35
C ILE A 169 -69.64 21.04 -5.40
N ILE A 170 -70.82 20.45 -5.62
CA ILE A 170 -70.98 18.99 -5.69
C ILE A 170 -70.04 18.41 -6.74
N LYS A 171 -70.00 18.97 -7.95
CA LYS A 171 -69.07 18.52 -9.01
C LYS A 171 -67.61 18.60 -8.56
N TYR A 172 -67.22 19.69 -7.90
CA TYR A 172 -65.85 19.85 -7.39
C TYR A 172 -65.51 18.79 -6.34
N VAL A 173 -66.40 18.56 -5.36
CA VAL A 173 -66.20 17.57 -4.29
C VAL A 173 -66.19 16.15 -4.83
N THR A 174 -67.05 15.81 -5.80
CA THR A 174 -67.03 14.51 -6.48
C THR A 174 -65.68 14.27 -7.14
N ASN A 175 -65.17 15.23 -7.91
CA ASN A 175 -63.85 15.11 -8.55
C ASN A 175 -62.71 15.02 -7.52
N LEU A 176 -62.78 15.79 -6.43
CA LEU A 176 -61.82 15.71 -5.33
C LEU A 176 -61.84 14.31 -4.67
N ALA A 177 -63.00 13.72 -4.46
CA ALA A 177 -63.14 12.38 -3.90
C ALA A 177 -62.57 11.31 -4.85
N GLU A 178 -62.93 11.36 -6.14
CA GLU A 178 -62.44 10.44 -7.16
C GLU A 178 -60.91 10.48 -7.30
N THR A 179 -60.32 11.69 -7.40
CA THR A 179 -58.86 11.86 -7.49
C THR A 179 -58.15 11.40 -6.21
N THR A 180 -58.77 11.55 -5.04
CA THR A 180 -58.21 11.07 -3.77
C THR A 180 -58.13 9.54 -3.72
N VAL A 181 -59.10 8.83 -4.29
CA VAL A 181 -59.09 7.35 -4.38
C VAL A 181 -57.94 6.87 -5.27
N VAL A 182 -57.73 7.52 -6.41
CA VAL A 182 -56.62 7.18 -7.34
C VAL A 182 -55.27 7.42 -6.65
N ASP A 183 -55.08 8.60 -6.04
CA ASP A 183 -53.85 8.96 -5.33
C ASP A 183 -53.47 7.96 -4.22
N LEU A 184 -54.46 7.34 -3.57
CA LEU A 184 -54.27 6.40 -2.47
C LEU A 184 -53.89 5.00 -2.98
N THR A 185 -54.44 4.59 -4.12
CA THR A 185 -54.32 3.22 -4.64
C THR A 185 -53.09 3.02 -5.53
N GLU A 186 -52.60 4.06 -6.19
CA GLU A 186 -51.42 3.96 -7.06
C GLU A 186 -50.11 4.16 -6.29
N ALA A 187 -49.19 3.19 -6.36
CA ALA A 187 -47.84 3.38 -5.82
C ALA A 187 -47.06 4.40 -6.67
N SER A 188 -46.59 5.49 -6.05
CA SER A 188 -45.82 6.54 -6.74
C SER A 188 -44.33 6.21 -6.87
N LEU A 189 -43.89 5.07 -6.30
CA LEU A 189 -42.49 4.63 -6.30
C LEU A 189 -42.34 3.38 -7.15
N GLN A 190 -41.23 3.32 -7.88
CA GLN A 190 -40.82 2.16 -8.65
C GLN A 190 -39.38 1.79 -8.27
N PHE A 191 -39.16 0.53 -7.91
CA PHE A 191 -37.81 0.00 -7.73
C PHE A 191 -37.25 -0.40 -9.10
N LYS A 192 -36.09 0.14 -9.45
CA LYS A 192 -35.38 -0.22 -10.69
C LYS A 192 -34.02 -0.81 -10.29
N PRO A 193 -33.81 -2.12 -10.47
CA PRO A 193 -32.51 -2.71 -10.22
C PRO A 193 -31.50 -2.11 -11.21
N LEU A 194 -30.33 -1.77 -10.69
CA LEU A 194 -29.22 -1.31 -11.51
C LEU A 194 -28.34 -2.52 -11.83
N ASP A 195 -28.03 -2.71 -13.11
CA ASP A 195 -27.05 -3.72 -13.53
C ASP A 195 -25.67 -3.05 -13.54
N VAL A 196 -24.89 -3.28 -12.49
CA VAL A 196 -23.56 -2.71 -12.31
C VAL A 196 -22.57 -3.84 -12.15
N ASP A 197 -21.57 -3.84 -13.03
CA ASP A 197 -20.42 -4.72 -12.90
C ASP A 197 -19.52 -4.22 -11.77
N LEU A 198 -19.26 -5.08 -10.78
CA LEU A 198 -18.44 -4.72 -9.62
C LEU A 198 -16.98 -5.11 -9.90
N ASP A 199 -16.12 -4.11 -10.03
CA ASP A 199 -14.70 -4.34 -10.22
C ASP A 199 -14.03 -4.84 -8.93
N ILE A 200 -13.98 -6.16 -8.79
CA ILE A 200 -13.35 -6.82 -7.64
C ILE A 200 -11.86 -6.52 -7.55
N GLN A 201 -11.14 -6.35 -8.67
CA GLN A 201 -9.69 -6.13 -8.63
C GLN A 201 -9.35 -4.82 -7.92
N ASN A 202 -10.13 -3.77 -8.18
CA ASN A 202 -9.96 -2.47 -7.53
C ASN A 202 -10.29 -2.49 -6.03
N VAL A 203 -11.20 -3.37 -5.59
CA VAL A 203 -11.60 -3.47 -4.18
C VAL A 203 -10.66 -4.38 -3.39
N PHE A 204 -10.15 -5.44 -4.04
CA PHE A 204 -9.40 -6.50 -3.39
C PHE A 204 -7.91 -6.19 -3.25
N GLY A 205 -7.28 -5.67 -4.31
CA GLY A 205 -5.84 -5.44 -4.39
C GLY A 205 -5.13 -6.41 -5.35
N LYS A 206 -3.80 -6.30 -5.42
CA LYS A 206 -2.96 -7.09 -6.34
C LYS A 206 -1.69 -7.59 -5.66
N ILE A 207 -1.21 -8.76 -6.07
CA ILE A 207 0.11 -9.27 -5.70
C ILE A 207 1.14 -8.59 -6.60
N ASN A 208 2.09 -7.88 -6.00
CA ASN A 208 3.23 -7.33 -6.71
C ASN A 208 4.43 -8.26 -6.54
N TRP A 209 5.04 -8.67 -7.64
CA TRP A 209 6.31 -9.39 -7.61
C TRP A 209 7.41 -8.41 -7.25
N GLN A 210 7.97 -8.52 -6.04
CA GLN A 210 9.24 -7.91 -5.70
C GLN A 210 10.33 -8.95 -5.99
N GLU A 211 11.00 -8.84 -7.14
CA GLU A 211 12.10 -9.75 -7.45
C GLU A 211 13.34 -9.40 -6.59
N GLU A 212 13.97 -10.44 -6.06
CA GLU A 212 15.12 -10.30 -5.18
C GLU A 212 16.31 -9.62 -5.88
N THR A 213 16.76 -8.51 -5.32
CA THR A 213 18.04 -7.92 -5.70
C THR A 213 19.17 -8.85 -5.26
N LYS A 214 20.08 -9.19 -6.17
CA LYS A 214 21.35 -9.84 -5.85
C LYS A 214 22.36 -8.78 -5.42
N ILE A 215 22.77 -8.81 -4.15
CA ILE A 215 23.94 -8.05 -3.70
C ILE A 215 25.15 -8.88 -4.10
N ILE A 216 25.91 -8.41 -5.10
CA ILE A 216 27.25 -8.94 -5.38
C ILE A 216 28.21 -8.00 -4.67
N SER A 217 28.59 -8.33 -3.43
CA SER A 217 29.72 -7.67 -2.77
C SER A 217 31.00 -8.09 -3.48
N VAL A 218 31.53 -7.24 -4.37
CA VAL A 218 32.93 -7.35 -4.82
C VAL A 218 33.84 -6.78 -3.73
N ASN A 219 33.70 -7.30 -2.51
CA ASN A 219 34.62 -7.26 -1.39
C ASN A 219 33.85 -7.71 -0.15
N ASP A 220 33.85 -9.03 0.09
CA ASP A 220 33.39 -9.62 1.34
C ASP A 220 34.31 -9.20 2.49
N GLN A 221 34.04 -8.02 3.02
CA GLN A 221 34.32 -7.66 4.40
C GLN A 221 33.08 -6.97 4.94
N LYS A 222 32.37 -7.67 5.82
CA LYS A 222 31.48 -7.03 6.80
C LYS A 222 32.35 -6.10 7.67
N LYS A 223 32.57 -4.88 7.19
CA LYS A 223 33.08 -3.76 7.97
C LYS A 223 32.10 -2.62 7.77
N THR A 224 31.64 -2.07 8.89
CA THR A 224 30.76 -0.91 9.00
C THR A 224 31.38 0.40 8.50
N ASP A 225 32.65 0.36 8.06
CA ASP A 225 33.44 1.50 7.57
C ASP A 225 33.94 1.24 6.14
N GLN A 226 33.05 0.89 5.21
CA GLN A 226 33.40 0.85 3.79
C GLN A 226 33.31 2.27 3.21
N GLU A 227 34.46 2.84 2.81
CA GLU A 227 34.50 4.12 2.07
C GLU A 227 33.98 3.98 0.64
N GLU A 228 33.97 2.76 0.10
CA GLU A 228 33.55 2.44 -1.27
C GLU A 228 32.73 1.15 -1.28
N THR A 229 31.68 1.12 -2.10
CA THR A 229 30.79 -0.03 -2.23
C THR A 229 30.18 -0.07 -3.62
N THR A 230 29.99 -1.28 -4.14
CA THR A 230 29.30 -1.53 -5.41
C THR A 230 28.10 -2.42 -5.14
N PHE A 231 26.94 -2.04 -5.65
CA PHE A 231 25.73 -2.84 -5.59
C PHE A 231 24.97 -2.70 -6.91
N GLN A 232 24.20 -3.74 -7.26
CA GLN A 232 23.57 -3.87 -8.56
C GLN A 232 22.06 -3.97 -8.41
N LEU A 233 21.33 -3.30 -9.30
CA LEU A 233 19.92 -3.57 -9.56
C LEU A 233 19.82 -4.47 -10.80
N VAL A 234 19.15 -5.61 -10.68
CA VAL A 234 18.83 -6.48 -11.82
C VAL A 234 17.35 -6.31 -12.13
N ILE A 235 17.03 -5.86 -13.34
CA ILE A 235 15.64 -5.76 -13.83
C ILE A 235 15.41 -6.95 -14.77
N ASN A 236 14.74 -8.00 -14.29
CA ASN A 236 14.30 -9.08 -15.17
C ASN A 236 12.96 -8.69 -15.81
N ASN A 237 12.61 -9.35 -16.92
CA ASN A 237 11.36 -9.13 -17.65
C ASN A 237 11.11 -7.64 -18.00
N PHE A 238 12.13 -6.97 -18.54
CA PHE A 238 12.10 -5.54 -18.91
C PHE A 238 10.84 -5.13 -19.69
N SER A 239 10.34 -6.00 -20.57
CA SER A 239 9.10 -5.77 -21.33
C SER A 239 7.87 -5.55 -20.43
N ASN A 240 7.73 -6.28 -19.32
CA ASN A 240 6.60 -6.12 -18.41
C ASN A 240 6.67 -4.80 -17.64
N PHE A 241 7.88 -4.36 -17.30
CA PHE A 241 8.12 -3.08 -16.64
C PHE A 241 7.72 -1.90 -17.55
N LEU A 242 7.95 -1.98 -18.87
CA LEU A 242 7.51 -0.94 -19.82
C LEU A 242 5.99 -0.77 -19.87
N HIS A 243 5.22 -1.82 -19.59
CA HIS A 243 3.76 -1.79 -19.65
C HIS A 243 3.10 -1.34 -18.32
N ALA A 244 3.85 -1.34 -17.22
CA ALA A 244 3.35 -0.97 -15.91
C ALA A 244 3.48 0.54 -15.69
N ARG A 245 2.41 1.30 -15.97
CA ARG A 245 2.35 2.73 -15.66
C ARG A 245 2.61 2.96 -14.17
N ASN A 246 3.47 3.92 -13.85
CA ASN A 246 3.86 4.32 -12.48
C ASN A 246 4.59 3.24 -11.65
N MET A 247 5.24 2.26 -12.27
CA MET A 247 6.05 1.28 -11.55
C MET A 247 7.42 1.87 -11.16
N VAL A 248 7.74 1.81 -9.86
CA VAL A 248 9.06 2.15 -9.31
C VAL A 248 9.71 0.87 -8.83
N ILE A 249 10.87 0.55 -9.39
CA ILE A 249 11.71 -0.56 -8.94
C ILE A 249 12.81 0.02 -8.06
N LEU A 250 13.03 -0.59 -6.90
CA LEU A 250 14.11 -0.23 -5.97
C LEU A 250 15.04 -1.41 -5.79
N SER A 251 16.35 -1.15 -5.71
CA SER A 251 17.31 -2.13 -5.23
C SER A 251 17.14 -2.38 -3.73
N LYS A 252 17.68 -3.49 -3.24
CA LYS A 252 17.94 -3.67 -1.81
C LYS A 252 18.75 -2.47 -1.28
N PRO A 253 18.45 -2.01 -0.06
CA PRO A 253 19.23 -0.98 0.61
C PRO A 253 20.68 -1.44 0.81
N CYS A 254 21.61 -0.55 0.52
CA CYS A 254 23.03 -0.73 0.76
C CYS A 254 23.50 0.33 1.77
N ILE A 255 24.10 -0.09 2.88
CA ILE A 255 24.47 0.83 3.95
C ILE A 255 25.95 1.21 3.80
N VAL A 256 26.22 2.50 3.64
CA VAL A 256 27.57 3.07 3.53
C VAL A 256 27.65 4.31 4.42
N ASN A 257 28.56 4.34 5.39
CA ASN A 257 28.80 5.48 6.29
C ASN A 257 27.53 6.09 6.92
N ASN A 258 26.66 5.25 7.51
CA ASN A 258 25.37 5.63 8.13
C ASN A 258 24.29 6.17 7.17
N PHE A 259 24.50 6.03 5.87
CA PHE A 259 23.49 6.31 4.86
C PHE A 259 23.01 5.01 4.20
N GLU A 260 21.71 4.92 4.01
CA GLU A 260 21.06 3.88 3.23
C GLU A 260 20.96 4.33 1.78
N TRP A 261 21.61 3.59 0.88
CA TRP A 261 21.64 3.85 -0.55
C TRP A 261 20.80 2.84 -1.32
N LYS A 262 20.06 3.31 -2.34
CA LYS A 262 19.24 2.46 -3.21
C LYS A 262 19.32 2.94 -4.66
N ILE A 263 19.42 2.02 -5.61
CA ILE A 263 19.18 2.31 -7.02
C ILE A 263 17.67 2.25 -7.24
N GLN A 264 17.13 3.30 -7.80
CA GLN A 264 15.76 3.38 -8.26
C GLN A 264 15.72 3.36 -9.79
N ALA A 265 14.84 2.56 -10.37
CA ALA A 265 14.49 2.62 -11.77
C ALA A 265 12.99 2.92 -11.92
N ASN A 266 12.63 3.93 -12.69
CA ASN A 266 11.23 4.26 -13.00
C ASN A 266 11.11 4.91 -14.37
N LEU A 267 9.96 4.73 -15.00
CA LEU A 267 9.60 5.45 -16.22
C LEU A 267 9.36 6.93 -15.88
N VAL A 268 9.93 7.80 -16.71
CA VAL A 268 9.75 9.25 -16.68
C VAL A 268 9.04 9.64 -17.96
N GLU A 269 7.83 10.19 -17.80
CA GLU A 269 7.04 10.76 -18.88
C GLU A 269 7.50 12.19 -19.16
N HIS A 270 7.78 12.50 -20.43
CA HIS A 270 8.11 13.85 -20.89
C HIS A 270 6.86 14.52 -21.46
N GLU A 271 6.87 15.85 -21.56
CA GLU A 271 5.74 16.67 -22.08
C GLU A 271 5.31 16.31 -23.51
N ASN A 272 6.11 15.51 -24.24
CA ASN A 272 5.88 15.10 -25.62
C ASN A 272 5.32 13.66 -25.77
N ASP A 273 4.73 13.07 -24.72
CA ASP A 273 4.30 11.65 -24.66
C ASP A 273 5.43 10.61 -24.82
N ASP A 274 6.69 11.06 -24.88
CA ASP A 274 7.85 10.17 -24.85
C ASP A 274 8.11 9.65 -23.43
N THR A 275 8.34 8.35 -23.31
CA THR A 275 8.68 7.70 -22.03
C THR A 275 10.13 7.26 -22.04
N THR A 276 10.91 7.72 -21.06
CA THR A 276 12.30 7.27 -20.87
C THR A 276 12.43 6.51 -19.56
N LEU A 277 13.32 5.52 -19.52
CA LEU A 277 13.69 4.87 -18.27
C LEU A 277 14.75 5.69 -17.55
N GLY A 278 14.41 6.22 -16.38
CA GLY A 278 15.34 6.90 -15.49
C GLY A 278 15.91 5.93 -14.46
N PHE A 279 17.23 6.00 -14.27
CA PHE A 279 17.91 5.37 -13.14
C PHE A 279 18.41 6.45 -12.19
N PHE A 280 18.09 6.31 -10.91
CA PHE A 280 18.37 7.29 -9.87
C PHE A 280 19.07 6.60 -8.71
N LEU A 281 20.01 7.28 -8.08
CA LEU A 281 20.56 6.84 -6.81
C LEU A 281 19.86 7.61 -5.68
N ARG A 282 19.22 6.89 -4.77
CA ARG A 282 18.61 7.42 -3.55
C ARG A 282 19.56 7.22 -2.38
N CYS A 283 19.57 8.20 -1.49
CA CYS A 283 20.35 8.22 -0.27
C CYS A 283 19.44 8.73 0.86
N ASP A 284 19.28 7.92 1.90
CA ASP A 284 18.48 8.24 3.07
C ASP A 284 19.37 8.09 4.33
N PRO A 285 19.42 9.07 5.24
CA PRO A 285 20.19 8.92 6.48
C PRO A 285 19.51 7.91 7.40
N LEU A 286 20.31 7.07 8.07
CA LEU A 286 19.78 6.16 9.09
C LEU A 286 19.39 6.88 10.40
N ILE A 287 19.82 8.13 10.57
CA ILE A 287 19.55 8.96 11.76
C ILE A 287 18.48 9.99 11.41
N SER A 288 17.50 10.15 12.29
CA SER A 288 16.41 11.15 12.20
C SER A 288 16.93 12.58 12.47
N SER A 289 17.79 13.09 11.60
CA SER A 289 18.12 14.51 11.51
C SER A 289 17.40 15.10 10.31
N ASN A 290 16.71 16.23 10.50
CA ASN A 290 16.02 16.93 9.41
C ASN A 290 16.98 17.76 8.54
N VAL A 291 18.26 17.84 8.90
CA VAL A 291 19.30 18.55 8.15
C VAL A 291 20.53 17.67 8.04
N TRP A 292 20.86 17.29 6.82
CA TRP A 292 22.04 16.51 6.48
C TRP A 292 22.45 16.81 5.03
N SER A 293 23.72 16.62 4.75
CA SER A 293 24.25 16.62 3.39
C SER A 293 25.23 15.46 3.26
N VAL A 294 25.29 14.89 2.06
CA VAL A 294 26.20 13.80 1.75
C VAL A 294 27.08 14.23 0.58
N ASN A 295 28.39 14.04 0.73
CA ASN A 295 29.35 14.24 -0.35
C ASN A 295 29.89 12.87 -0.73
N ALA A 296 29.53 12.40 -1.93
CA ALA A 296 29.90 11.08 -2.43
C ALA A 296 30.27 11.17 -3.90
N ASN A 297 31.34 10.49 -4.29
CA ASN A 297 31.65 10.23 -5.69
C ASN A 297 30.87 8.99 -6.11
N VAL A 298 29.98 9.15 -7.09
CA VAL A 298 29.07 8.09 -7.53
C VAL A 298 29.26 7.86 -9.01
N GLU A 299 29.39 6.59 -9.39
CA GLU A 299 29.30 6.14 -10.78
C GLU A 299 28.09 5.22 -10.91
N LEU A 300 27.21 5.54 -11.86
CA LEU A 300 26.07 4.69 -12.21
C LEU A 300 26.25 4.24 -13.66
N SER A 301 26.34 2.92 -13.85
CA SER A 301 26.47 2.28 -15.16
C SER A 301 25.35 1.27 -15.37
N ILE A 302 24.98 1.07 -16.64
CA ILE A 302 23.93 0.13 -17.11
C ILE A 302 24.61 -0.96 -17.92
#